data_AF-A0A8H5BID5-F1
#
_entry.id   AF-A0A8H5BID5-F1
#
_cell.length_a   1.000
_cell.length_b   1.000
_cell.length_c   1.000
_cell.angle_alpha   90.00
_cell.angle_beta   90.00
_cell.angle_gamma   90.00
#
_symmetry.space_group_name_H-M   'P 1'
#
loop_
_entity.id
_entity.type
_entity.pdbx_description
1 polymer ?
#
loop_
_entity_poly.entity_id
_entity_poly.type
_entity_poly.pdbx_seq_one_letter_code
_entity_poly.pdbx_strand_id
1 'polypeptide(L)'
;MASPFTSILNTNYVPSEHEIKAIKQFLEAPELALSGIQVQIEQHEAILQELRVKRDLLLSTLGDHRTILSPARRLPDDILREVFVRCLPRNHNATMYAGDAPVLLCHICSRWRKLALETPFLWSSLHVSTFVTDYGEGTDVEEILKDRDERVKGWIARSGALPLSLSFHPGVYSGQSTGIDTCGDLQRVLSVLAPTFGRWNDIDMLCVGHPYIVGMMFSDMPGWERHSPFLTAQKVRLRLDATYSGRAPTISNEQIATVLEGFGIHRNKLLTNLSLYPYNTAAETPSRTPIVTQYPFFSNLQVLRLQDPSDQELQDWPPRITYDQGVIFEIIRQCPLLVIFDANVDIRNSLDELQDRPQFVHRNLQHLSFMFSIIHGGLFFDTLRRLFEWPAMKYLRLRAWQDYTWDQESVDRLCALPPLIEAAVGQSLISLTLNSGFWVIETLPNFPKLLQLHLYDYLNDNVFRQPGYYDSLDMVRHERTTSGILASLTPSVNGPSNHSCPLLQYLKWESNACFSNEDLCDFLHARATSPYSPKSMKQVHVTFQFGRETDQILERCSALIKDGLDLHLAHTRETKTPIPTPLVAKAGLALRQNRQNDFELGWFDV
;
A
#
# COMPACT_ATOMS: atom_id res chain seq x y z
N MET A 1 -60.56 -9.75 -30.21
CA MET A 1 -61.35 -10.35 -31.31
C MET A 1 -60.43 -10.51 -32.50
N ALA A 2 -60.50 -11.62 -33.23
CA ALA A 2 -59.73 -11.76 -34.47
C ALA A 2 -60.31 -10.82 -35.54
N SER A 3 -59.45 -10.14 -36.31
CA SER A 3 -59.90 -9.21 -37.35
C SER A 3 -60.61 -9.99 -38.46
N PRO A 4 -61.81 -9.59 -38.91
CA PRO A 4 -62.46 -10.21 -40.06
C PRO A 4 -61.66 -9.98 -41.36
N PHE A 5 -60.67 -9.09 -41.34
CA PHE A 5 -59.80 -8.74 -42.46
C PHE A 5 -58.43 -9.43 -42.41
N THR A 6 -58.27 -10.50 -41.62
CA THR A 6 -56.96 -11.15 -41.41
C THR A 6 -56.28 -11.62 -42.70
N SER A 7 -57.04 -12.01 -43.73
CA SER A 7 -56.52 -12.44 -45.04
C SER A 7 -55.84 -11.33 -45.85
N ILE A 8 -56.15 -10.06 -45.58
CA ILE A 8 -55.60 -8.91 -46.30
C ILE A 8 -54.60 -8.10 -45.47
N LEU A 9 -54.54 -8.31 -44.15
CA LEU A 9 -53.53 -7.69 -43.28
C LEU A 9 -52.11 -8.14 -43.68
N ASN A 10 -51.14 -7.22 -43.64
CA ASN A 10 -49.73 -7.46 -44.03
C ASN A 10 -49.53 -7.89 -45.50
N THR A 11 -50.45 -7.51 -46.39
CA THR A 11 -50.32 -7.72 -47.83
C THR A 11 -50.30 -6.39 -48.58
N ASN A 12 -49.83 -6.40 -49.83
CA ASN A 12 -49.93 -5.24 -50.73
C ASN A 12 -51.28 -5.16 -51.48
N TYR A 13 -52.30 -5.92 -51.03
CA TYR A 13 -53.63 -5.89 -51.62
C TYR A 13 -54.28 -4.51 -51.41
N VAL A 14 -54.86 -3.95 -52.48
CA VAL A 14 -55.58 -2.67 -52.43
C VAL A 14 -57.07 -2.96 -52.17
N PRO A 15 -57.64 -2.59 -51.01
CA PRO A 15 -59.04 -2.86 -50.70
C PRO A 15 -59.98 -2.08 -51.63
N SER A 16 -61.11 -2.69 -51.97
CA SER A 16 -62.21 -2.05 -52.68
C SER A 16 -62.93 -1.00 -51.80
N GLU A 17 -63.68 -0.07 -52.40
CA GLU A 17 -64.47 0.94 -51.68
C GLU A 17 -65.41 0.33 -50.63
N HIS A 18 -66.00 -0.83 -50.92
CA HIS A 18 -66.86 -1.55 -49.99
C HIS A 18 -66.07 -2.10 -48.78
N GLU A 19 -64.89 -2.66 -49.01
CA GLU A 19 -64.00 -3.16 -47.94
C GLU A 19 -63.46 -2.00 -47.10
N ILE A 20 -63.10 -0.86 -47.71
CA ILE A 20 -62.70 0.36 -46.98
C ILE A 20 -63.80 0.80 -46.02
N LYS A 21 -65.05 0.83 -46.48
CA LYS A 21 -66.19 1.20 -45.62
C LYS A 21 -66.38 0.23 -44.46
N ALA A 22 -66.28 -1.08 -44.72
CA ALA A 22 -66.38 -2.12 -43.69
C ALA A 22 -65.22 -2.06 -42.67
N ILE A 23 -64.00 -1.77 -43.13
CA ILE A 23 -62.82 -1.58 -42.26
C ILE A 23 -63.01 -0.35 -41.37
N LYS A 24 -63.44 0.79 -41.93
CA LYS A 24 -63.70 2.01 -41.14
C LYS A 24 -64.75 1.75 -40.05
N GLN A 25 -65.86 1.10 -40.40
CA GLN A 25 -66.90 0.76 -39.44
C GLN A 25 -66.41 -0.22 -38.35
N PHE A 26 -65.54 -1.18 -38.71
CA PHE A 26 -64.94 -2.10 -37.74
C PHE A 26 -63.97 -1.38 -36.79
N LEU A 27 -63.27 -0.34 -37.24
CA LEU A 27 -62.32 0.45 -36.44
C LEU A 27 -63.00 1.38 -35.42
N GLU A 28 -64.25 1.79 -35.63
CA GLU A 28 -64.97 2.70 -34.72
C GLU A 28 -64.97 2.20 -33.26
N ALA A 29 -65.27 0.92 -33.02
CA ALA A 29 -65.33 0.36 -31.67
C ALA A 29 -63.94 0.24 -30.98
N PRO A 30 -62.90 -0.31 -31.65
CA PRO A 30 -61.52 -0.26 -31.15
C PRO A 30 -61.00 1.16 -30.89
N GLU A 31 -61.29 2.12 -31.76
CA GLU A 31 -60.87 3.52 -31.59
C GLU A 31 -61.54 4.18 -30.37
N LEU A 32 -62.84 3.93 -30.16
CA LEU A 32 -63.56 4.35 -28.95
C LEU A 32 -62.97 3.70 -27.68
N ALA A 33 -62.67 2.40 -27.72
CA ALA A 33 -62.07 1.69 -26.59
C ALA A 33 -60.65 2.20 -26.28
N LEU A 34 -59.84 2.46 -27.31
CA LEU A 34 -58.50 3.04 -27.17
C LEU A 34 -58.57 4.43 -26.53
N SER A 35 -59.48 5.30 -27.00
CA SER A 35 -59.70 6.62 -26.43
C SER A 35 -60.09 6.54 -24.95
N GLY A 36 -60.97 5.61 -24.58
CA GLY A 36 -61.34 5.36 -23.18
C GLY A 36 -60.16 4.93 -22.30
N ILE A 37 -59.31 4.02 -22.80
CA ILE A 37 -58.09 3.58 -22.10
C ILE A 37 -57.10 4.74 -21.97
N GLN A 38 -56.94 5.57 -23.01
CA GLN A 38 -56.02 6.71 -22.98
C GLN A 38 -56.42 7.74 -21.91
N VAL A 39 -57.72 8.04 -21.78
CA VAL A 39 -58.24 8.91 -20.70
C VAL A 39 -57.98 8.29 -19.32
N GLN A 40 -58.15 6.97 -19.17
CA GLN A 40 -57.83 6.30 -17.90
C GLN A 40 -56.33 6.37 -17.59
N ILE A 41 -55.45 6.21 -18.59
CA ILE A 41 -54.00 6.37 -18.43
C ILE A 41 -53.70 7.79 -17.92
N GLU A 42 -54.22 8.82 -18.58
CA GLU A 42 -54.01 10.22 -18.19
C GLU A 42 -54.50 10.52 -16.77
N GLN A 43 -55.65 9.98 -16.37
CA GLN A 43 -56.17 10.11 -15.01
C GLN A 43 -55.27 9.44 -13.97
N HIS A 44 -54.80 8.22 -14.23
CA HIS A 44 -53.91 7.51 -13.32
C HIS A 44 -52.52 8.16 -13.25
N GLU A 45 -52.01 8.69 -14.36
CA GLU A 45 -50.77 9.47 -14.39
C GLU A 45 -50.88 10.75 -13.56
N ALA A 46 -52.02 11.46 -13.61
CA ALA A 46 -52.26 12.62 -12.77
C ALA A 46 -52.26 12.27 -11.27
N ILE A 47 -52.94 11.19 -10.88
CA ILE A 47 -52.96 10.68 -9.49
C ILE A 47 -51.55 10.27 -9.04
N LEU A 48 -50.80 9.55 -9.88
CA LEU A 48 -49.43 9.17 -9.59
C LEU A 48 -48.52 10.39 -9.38
N GLN A 49 -48.71 11.43 -10.19
CA GLN A 49 -47.94 12.66 -10.06
C GLN A 49 -48.26 13.40 -8.75
N GLU A 50 -49.54 13.48 -8.36
CA GLU A 50 -49.95 14.06 -7.08
C GLU A 50 -49.34 13.29 -5.90
N LEU A 51 -49.43 11.96 -5.92
CA LEU A 51 -48.85 11.10 -4.87
C LEU A 51 -47.33 11.23 -4.79
N ARG A 52 -46.63 11.39 -5.92
CA ARG A 52 -45.18 11.65 -5.96
C ARG A 52 -44.84 12.98 -5.28
N VAL A 53 -45.55 14.06 -5.60
CA VAL A 53 -45.36 15.36 -4.96
C VAL A 53 -45.59 15.25 -3.44
N LYS A 54 -46.67 14.57 -3.01
CA LYS A 54 -46.97 14.37 -1.59
C LYS A 54 -45.90 13.53 -0.88
N ARG A 55 -45.42 12.46 -1.52
CA ARG A 55 -44.31 11.64 -1.02
C ARG A 55 -43.05 12.48 -0.84
N ASP A 56 -42.68 13.29 -1.83
CA ASP A 56 -41.45 14.09 -1.81
C ASP A 56 -41.52 15.17 -0.71
N LEU A 57 -42.69 15.78 -0.51
CA LEU A 57 -42.93 16.69 0.61
C LEU A 57 -42.77 15.99 1.98
N LEU A 58 -43.35 14.79 2.13
CA LEU A 58 -43.21 14.01 3.36
C LEU A 58 -41.78 13.56 3.61
N LEU A 59 -41.06 13.12 2.57
CA LEU A 59 -39.65 12.75 2.66
C LEU A 59 -38.78 13.93 3.06
N SER A 60 -39.03 15.11 2.49
CA SER A 60 -38.37 16.37 2.88
C SER A 60 -38.60 16.68 4.35
N THR A 61 -39.87 16.68 4.79
CA THR A 61 -40.25 16.94 6.19
C THR A 61 -39.60 15.95 7.15
N LEU A 62 -39.61 14.65 6.83
CA LEU A 62 -38.96 13.62 7.64
C LEU A 62 -37.44 13.82 7.67
N GLY A 63 -36.82 14.18 6.55
CA GLY A 63 -35.40 14.50 6.44
C GLY A 63 -34.99 15.63 7.38
N ASP A 64 -35.72 16.73 7.38
CA ASP A 64 -35.46 17.88 8.24
C ASP A 64 -35.53 17.52 9.73
N HIS A 65 -36.60 16.83 10.14
CA HIS A 65 -36.77 16.43 11.54
C HIS A 65 -35.75 15.38 11.98
N ARG A 66 -35.42 14.41 11.13
CA ARG A 66 -34.34 13.45 11.40
C ARG A 66 -32.98 14.14 11.54
N THR A 67 -32.73 15.17 10.73
CA THR A 67 -31.49 15.95 10.81
C THR A 67 -31.39 16.68 12.14
N ILE A 68 -32.51 17.21 12.68
CA ILE A 68 -32.57 17.81 14.03
C ILE A 68 -32.25 16.78 15.11
N LEU A 69 -32.78 15.56 14.98
CA LEU A 69 -32.56 14.47 15.94
C LEU A 69 -31.18 13.80 15.80
N SER A 70 -30.39 14.17 14.79
CA SER A 70 -29.09 13.57 14.52
C SER A 70 -28.17 13.64 15.76
N PRO A 71 -27.57 12.50 16.18
CA PRO A 71 -26.59 12.47 17.27
C PRO A 71 -25.45 13.48 17.07
N ALA A 72 -25.06 13.74 15.82
CA ALA A 72 -24.01 14.70 15.48
C ALA A 72 -24.30 16.13 15.96
N ARG A 73 -25.58 16.51 16.13
CA ARG A 73 -25.94 17.83 16.71
C ARG A 73 -25.73 17.89 18.22
N ARG A 74 -25.75 16.75 18.92
CA ARG A 74 -25.62 16.65 20.39
C ARG A 74 -24.19 16.43 20.86
N LEU A 75 -23.28 16.04 19.97
CA LEU A 75 -21.87 15.86 20.32
C LEU A 75 -21.25 17.19 20.73
N PRO A 76 -20.46 17.25 21.82
CA PRO A 76 -19.63 18.41 22.14
C PRO A 76 -18.62 18.71 21.03
N ASP A 77 -18.20 19.98 20.93
CA ASP A 77 -17.26 20.41 19.89
C ASP A 77 -15.92 19.66 19.96
N ASP A 78 -15.41 19.37 21.16
CA ASP A 78 -14.13 18.65 21.33
C ASP A 78 -14.20 17.20 20.84
N ILE A 79 -15.35 16.53 21.05
CA ILE A 79 -15.58 15.19 20.53
C ILE A 79 -15.69 15.22 19.01
N LEU A 80 -16.35 16.23 18.44
CA LEU A 80 -16.40 16.41 16.98
C LEU A 80 -15.00 16.67 16.40
N ARG A 81 -14.17 17.48 17.05
CA ARG A 81 -12.79 17.72 16.62
C ARG A 81 -11.96 16.44 16.63
N GLU A 82 -12.06 15.62 17.68
CA GLU A 82 -11.38 14.32 17.72
C GLU A 82 -11.86 13.41 16.58
N VAL A 83 -13.17 13.33 16.33
CA VAL A 83 -13.72 12.59 15.19
C VAL A 83 -13.14 13.10 13.88
N PHE A 84 -13.06 14.42 13.67
CA PHE A 84 -12.49 15.02 12.45
C PHE A 84 -11.03 14.62 12.24
N VAL A 85 -10.23 14.62 13.31
CA VAL A 85 -8.83 14.18 13.27
C VAL A 85 -8.73 12.71 12.85
N ARG A 86 -9.62 11.85 13.35
CA ARG A 86 -9.68 10.43 12.98
C ARG A 86 -10.16 10.19 11.55
N CYS A 87 -10.79 11.18 10.91
CA CYS A 87 -11.18 11.13 9.50
C CYS A 87 -10.06 11.52 8.53
N LEU A 88 -8.93 12.05 9.00
CA LEU A 88 -7.81 12.38 8.13
C LEU A 88 -7.24 11.12 7.45
N PRO A 89 -6.72 11.23 6.22
CA PRO A 89 -6.07 10.11 5.56
C PRO A 89 -4.93 9.53 6.37
N ARG A 90 -4.85 8.20 6.45
CA ARG A 90 -3.81 7.49 7.21
C ARG A 90 -2.53 7.27 6.43
N ASN A 91 -2.66 7.05 5.12
CA ASN A 91 -1.57 6.55 4.27
C ASN A 91 -0.93 7.64 3.40
N HIS A 92 -1.50 8.84 3.38
CA HIS A 92 -0.99 9.97 2.62
C HIS A 92 -1.34 11.29 3.32
N ASN A 93 -0.70 12.39 2.90
CA ASN A 93 -1.08 13.71 3.37
C ASN A 93 -2.46 14.11 2.80
N ALA A 94 -3.20 14.95 3.53
CA ALA A 94 -4.52 15.41 3.11
C ALA A 94 -4.48 16.10 1.74
N THR A 95 -5.49 15.85 0.91
CA THR A 95 -5.58 16.44 -0.43
C THR A 95 -6.53 17.63 -0.45
N MET A 96 -6.38 18.53 -1.42
CA MET A 96 -7.34 19.62 -1.63
C MET A 96 -8.65 19.17 -2.30
N TYR A 97 -8.87 17.85 -2.41
CA TYR A 97 -10.06 17.28 -3.02
C TYR A 97 -11.27 17.41 -2.09
N ALA A 98 -12.41 17.86 -2.61
CA ALA A 98 -13.62 18.10 -1.82
C ALA A 98 -14.20 16.82 -1.19
N GLY A 99 -13.87 15.65 -1.75
CA GLY A 99 -14.27 14.34 -1.20
C GLY A 99 -13.33 13.79 -0.14
N ASP A 100 -12.27 14.50 0.23
CA ASP A 100 -11.28 14.08 1.20
C ASP A 100 -11.27 14.99 2.45
N ALA A 101 -10.95 14.42 3.61
CA ALA A 101 -10.79 15.22 4.82
C ALA A 101 -9.48 16.03 4.77
N PRO A 102 -9.44 17.26 5.29
CA PRO A 102 -10.49 17.97 6.04
C PRO A 102 -11.51 18.74 5.18
N VAL A 103 -11.34 18.84 3.86
CA VAL A 103 -12.20 19.66 3.00
C VAL A 103 -13.64 19.14 3.01
N LEU A 104 -13.83 17.83 2.92
CA LEU A 104 -15.13 17.16 3.02
C LEU A 104 -15.90 17.60 4.27
N LEU A 105 -15.23 17.73 5.41
CA LEU A 105 -15.84 18.13 6.68
C LEU A 105 -16.41 19.55 6.62
N CYS A 106 -15.81 20.42 5.79
CA CYS A 106 -16.28 21.77 5.55
C CYS A 106 -17.54 21.82 4.66
N HIS A 107 -17.91 20.72 3.99
CA HIS A 107 -19.09 20.66 3.13
C HIS A 107 -20.32 20.02 3.79
N ILE A 108 -20.19 19.48 5.00
CA ILE A 108 -21.28 18.76 5.69
C ILE A 108 -22.34 19.72 6.24
N CYS A 109 -21.95 20.66 7.11
CA CYS A 109 -22.85 21.68 7.64
C CYS A 109 -22.07 22.91 8.14
N SER A 110 -22.78 24.01 8.44
CA SER A 110 -22.17 25.26 8.91
C SER A 110 -21.37 25.09 10.21
N ARG A 111 -21.87 24.31 11.17
CA ARG A 111 -21.17 24.01 12.43
C ARG A 111 -19.87 23.26 12.19
N TRP A 112 -19.91 22.20 11.37
CA TRP A 112 -18.73 21.39 11.05
C TRP A 112 -17.69 22.20 10.28
N ARG A 113 -18.13 23.02 9.33
CA ARG A 113 -17.25 23.96 8.62
C ARG A 113 -16.54 24.90 9.59
N LYS A 114 -17.28 25.54 10.51
CA LYS A 114 -16.69 26.42 11.52
C LYS A 114 -15.63 25.68 12.34
N LEU A 115 -15.99 24.52 12.90
CA LEU A 115 -15.08 23.72 13.72
C LEU A 115 -13.85 23.24 12.95
N ALA A 116 -14.01 22.77 11.72
CA ALA A 116 -12.90 22.31 10.89
C ALA A 116 -11.93 23.45 10.58
N LEU A 117 -12.44 24.64 10.22
CA LEU A 117 -11.62 25.82 9.96
C LEU A 117 -10.91 26.34 11.22
N GLU A 118 -11.52 26.20 12.40
CA GLU A 118 -10.97 26.59 13.71
C GLU A 118 -10.02 25.54 14.33
N THR A 119 -9.74 24.42 13.64
CA THR A 119 -8.88 23.35 14.16
C THR A 119 -7.60 23.24 13.33
N PRO A 120 -6.51 23.95 13.70
CA PRO A 120 -5.31 24.04 12.86
C PRO A 120 -4.65 22.71 12.53
N PHE A 121 -4.72 21.72 13.42
CA PHE A 121 -4.14 20.39 13.22
C PHE A 121 -4.72 19.67 12.00
N LEU A 122 -5.98 19.92 11.64
CA LEU A 122 -6.59 19.35 10.43
C LEU A 122 -5.89 19.81 9.14
N TRP A 123 -5.21 20.94 9.19
CA TRP A 123 -4.57 21.59 8.05
C TRP A 123 -3.03 21.48 8.09
N SER A 124 -2.46 20.75 9.05
CA SER A 124 -1.00 20.62 9.20
C SER A 124 -0.37 19.62 8.25
N SER A 125 -1.17 18.85 7.50
CA SER A 125 -0.68 18.03 6.39
C SER A 125 -1.30 18.46 5.07
N LEU A 126 -0.52 18.39 3.98
CA LEU A 126 -1.00 18.72 2.64
C LEU A 126 -0.23 17.97 1.55
N HIS A 127 -0.96 17.43 0.59
CA HIS A 127 -0.44 16.94 -0.67
C HIS A 127 -0.61 17.99 -1.77
N VAL A 128 0.49 18.34 -2.44
CA VAL A 128 0.52 19.27 -3.57
C VAL A 128 0.90 18.52 -4.83
N SER A 129 -0.03 18.46 -5.79
CA SER A 129 0.22 17.89 -7.11
C SER A 129 1.07 18.85 -7.94
N THR A 130 2.19 18.34 -8.48
CA THR A 130 3.14 19.10 -9.32
C THR A 130 2.91 18.86 -10.83
N PHE A 131 1.67 18.61 -11.22
CA PHE A 131 1.24 18.59 -12.63
C PHE A 131 -0.05 19.36 -12.83
N VAL A 132 -0.14 20.01 -13.98
CA VAL A 132 -1.38 20.56 -14.55
C VAL A 132 -1.90 19.53 -15.53
N THR A 133 -3.13 19.07 -15.35
CA THR A 133 -3.79 18.15 -16.29
C THR A 133 -3.94 18.78 -17.66
N ASP A 134 -4.02 17.95 -18.71
CA ASP A 134 -4.46 18.36 -20.04
C ASP A 134 -5.90 18.88 -19.93
N TYR A 135 -6.04 20.19 -19.76
CA TYR A 135 -7.32 20.85 -19.89
C TYR A 135 -7.55 21.11 -21.38
N GLY A 136 -8.77 20.89 -21.86
CA GLY A 136 -9.11 21.05 -23.28
C GLY A 136 -8.60 22.37 -23.87
N GLU A 137 -8.42 22.38 -25.20
CA GLU A 137 -7.93 23.55 -25.95
C GLU A 137 -8.56 24.85 -25.46
N GLY A 138 -7.74 25.83 -25.06
CA GLY A 138 -8.17 27.15 -24.58
C GLY A 138 -8.07 27.40 -23.08
N THR A 139 -7.52 26.47 -22.30
CA THR A 139 -7.40 26.65 -20.84
C THR A 139 -6.13 27.42 -20.46
N ASP A 140 -6.27 28.48 -19.65
CA ASP A 140 -5.14 29.25 -19.11
C ASP A 140 -4.48 28.49 -17.94
N VAL A 141 -3.38 27.79 -18.26
CA VAL A 141 -2.54 27.06 -17.31
C VAL A 141 -2.03 27.97 -16.19
N GLU A 142 -1.71 29.22 -16.47
CA GLU A 142 -1.16 30.14 -15.48
C GLU A 142 -2.23 30.57 -14.46
N GLU A 143 -3.49 30.72 -14.88
CA GLU A 143 -4.62 30.97 -13.98
C GLU A 143 -4.85 29.79 -13.02
N ILE A 144 -4.79 28.56 -13.53
CA ILE A 144 -4.93 27.36 -12.70
C ILE A 144 -3.81 27.24 -11.67
N LEU A 145 -2.56 27.49 -12.09
CA LEU A 145 -1.41 27.47 -11.19
C LEU A 145 -1.55 28.54 -10.10
N LYS A 146 -2.02 29.75 -10.46
CA LYS A 146 -2.32 30.81 -9.48
C LYS A 146 -3.41 30.42 -8.48
N ASP A 147 -4.54 29.89 -8.95
CA ASP A 147 -5.63 29.41 -8.07
C ASP A 147 -5.13 28.30 -7.12
N ARG A 148 -4.35 27.34 -7.63
CA ARG A 148 -3.72 26.31 -6.79
C ARG A 148 -2.82 26.94 -5.72
N ASP A 149 -1.95 27.86 -6.10
CA ASP A 149 -1.01 28.50 -5.17
C ASP A 149 -1.75 29.30 -4.09
N GLU A 150 -2.85 29.96 -4.42
CA GLU A 150 -3.73 30.64 -3.45
C GLU A 150 -4.40 29.66 -2.48
N ARG A 151 -4.89 28.53 -2.99
CA ARG A 151 -5.46 27.47 -2.15
C ARG A 151 -4.43 26.87 -1.21
N VAL A 152 -3.21 26.63 -1.69
CA VAL A 152 -2.08 26.16 -0.89
C VAL A 152 -1.76 27.17 0.21
N LYS A 153 -1.63 28.47 -0.12
CA LYS A 153 -1.43 29.52 0.90
C LYS A 153 -2.54 29.54 1.93
N GLY A 154 -3.80 29.47 1.50
CA GLY A 154 -4.96 29.42 2.38
C GLY A 154 -4.96 28.19 3.28
N TRP A 155 -4.52 27.04 2.78
CA TRP A 155 -4.37 25.81 3.57
C TRP A 155 -3.32 25.99 4.67
N ILE A 156 -2.12 26.43 4.29
CA ILE A 156 -1.03 26.59 5.25
C ILE A 156 -1.34 27.69 6.27
N ALA A 157 -2.05 28.76 5.90
CA ALA A 157 -2.51 29.77 6.85
C ALA A 157 -3.42 29.16 7.93
N ARG A 158 -4.31 28.23 7.58
CA ARG A 158 -5.21 27.56 8.53
C ARG A 158 -4.47 26.66 9.53
N SER A 159 -3.30 26.15 9.18
CA SER A 159 -2.46 25.34 10.08
C SER A 159 -1.82 26.14 11.23
N GLY A 160 -1.94 27.47 11.24
CA GLY A 160 -1.44 28.31 12.32
C GLY A 160 0.09 28.31 12.40
N ALA A 161 0.65 27.93 13.55
CA ALA A 161 2.10 27.80 13.77
C ALA A 161 2.57 26.34 13.87
N LEU A 162 1.68 25.37 13.63
CA LEU A 162 1.99 23.95 13.79
C LEU A 162 3.07 23.48 12.80
N PRO A 163 3.84 22.43 13.14
CA PRO A 163 4.73 21.77 12.19
C PRO A 163 3.94 21.23 10.98
N LEU A 164 4.54 21.30 9.80
CA LEU A 164 3.93 20.93 8.53
C LEU A 164 4.46 19.58 8.03
N SER A 165 3.54 18.75 7.53
CA SER A 165 3.82 17.55 6.73
C SER A 165 3.39 17.80 5.28
N LEU A 166 4.34 17.91 4.37
CA LEU A 166 4.04 18.23 2.97
C LEU A 166 4.54 17.15 2.04
N SER A 167 3.71 16.82 1.05
CA SER A 167 4.11 15.88 0.00
C SER A 167 3.94 16.49 -1.38
N PHE A 168 4.93 16.29 -2.24
CA PHE A 168 5.00 16.79 -3.61
C PHE A 168 5.15 15.60 -4.54
N HIS A 169 4.05 15.21 -5.18
CA HIS A 169 4.09 14.15 -6.19
C HIS A 169 3.49 14.65 -7.50
N PRO A 170 4.01 14.17 -8.63
CA PRO A 170 3.36 14.33 -9.90
C PRO A 170 2.01 13.58 -9.88
N GLY A 171 0.89 14.24 -10.21
CA GLY A 171 -0.39 13.59 -10.47
C GLY A 171 -0.34 12.49 -11.55
N VAL A 172 -1.23 11.49 -11.49
CA VAL A 172 -1.23 10.38 -12.45
C VAL A 172 -1.80 10.82 -13.79
N TYR A 173 -1.04 10.67 -14.89
CA TYR A 173 -1.61 10.54 -16.24
C TYR A 173 -0.89 9.47 -17.08
N SER A 174 -1.70 8.72 -17.82
CA SER A 174 -1.34 7.72 -18.81
C SER A 174 -1.57 8.32 -20.20
N GLY A 175 -0.57 8.99 -20.78
CA GLY A 175 -0.68 9.59 -22.11
C GLY A 175 0.12 10.88 -22.25
N GLN A 176 0.43 11.23 -23.49
CA GLN A 176 1.42 12.25 -23.90
C GLN A 176 1.41 13.52 -23.05
N SER A 177 2.57 13.91 -22.53
CA SER A 177 2.76 15.14 -21.77
C SER A 177 2.51 16.37 -22.63
N THR A 178 1.65 17.27 -22.19
CA THR A 178 1.72 18.67 -22.56
C THR A 178 2.81 19.35 -21.73
N GLY A 179 4.03 19.39 -22.30
CA GLY A 179 5.08 20.42 -22.18
C GLY A 179 5.40 21.20 -20.89
N ILE A 180 4.84 20.92 -19.69
CA ILE A 180 5.18 21.67 -18.47
C ILE A 180 6.36 21.02 -17.78
N ASP A 181 7.41 21.81 -17.56
CA ASP A 181 8.58 21.46 -16.77
C ASP A 181 8.17 21.22 -15.30
N THR A 182 8.02 19.94 -14.92
CA THR A 182 7.73 19.51 -13.53
C THR A 182 8.66 20.14 -12.50
N CYS A 183 9.91 20.35 -12.89
CA CYS A 183 10.91 20.99 -12.06
C CYS A 183 10.52 22.47 -11.84
N GLY A 184 10.21 23.21 -12.91
CA GLY A 184 9.73 24.60 -12.84
C GLY A 184 8.47 24.80 -11.99
N ASP A 185 7.48 23.90 -12.09
CA ASP A 185 6.27 23.98 -11.24
C ASP A 185 6.58 23.75 -9.75
N LEU A 186 7.43 22.76 -9.44
CA LEU A 186 7.89 22.55 -8.08
C LEU A 186 8.64 23.78 -7.53
N GLN A 187 9.53 24.38 -8.33
CA GLN A 187 10.25 25.60 -7.95
C GLN A 187 9.28 26.75 -7.62
N ARG A 188 8.23 26.92 -8.43
CA ARG A 188 7.17 27.92 -8.20
C ARG A 188 6.45 27.69 -6.86
N VAL A 189 5.98 26.48 -6.61
CA VAL A 189 5.28 26.14 -5.35
C VAL A 189 6.18 26.36 -4.14
N LEU A 190 7.44 25.96 -4.23
CA LEU A 190 8.41 26.17 -3.14
C LEU A 190 8.68 27.66 -2.88
N SER A 191 8.74 28.47 -3.94
CA SER A 191 8.86 29.94 -3.80
C SER A 191 7.67 30.54 -3.07
N VAL A 192 6.46 30.05 -3.35
CA VAL A 192 5.23 30.43 -2.63
C VAL A 192 5.28 30.03 -1.15
N LEU A 193 5.84 28.88 -0.85
CA LEU A 193 5.89 28.32 0.50
C LEU A 193 7.13 28.73 1.30
N ALA A 194 8.08 29.43 0.71
CA ALA A 194 9.34 29.84 1.36
C ALA A 194 9.16 30.48 2.75
N PRO A 195 8.15 31.34 3.01
CA PRO A 195 7.93 31.91 4.35
C PRO A 195 7.60 30.88 5.43
N THR A 196 7.25 29.65 5.04
CA THR A 196 6.77 28.58 5.94
C THR A 196 7.83 27.52 6.19
N PHE A 197 8.99 27.57 5.51
CA PHE A 197 10.03 26.54 5.55
C PHE A 197 10.49 26.16 6.97
N GLY A 198 10.61 27.13 7.88
CA GLY A 198 11.00 26.87 9.27
C GLY A 198 9.99 26.02 10.08
N ARG A 199 8.80 25.77 9.54
CA ARG A 199 7.77 24.92 10.14
C ARG A 199 7.71 23.53 9.51
N TRP A 200 8.47 23.26 8.45
CA TRP A 200 8.41 21.98 7.75
C TRP A 200 9.12 20.91 8.58
N ASN A 201 8.40 19.82 8.88
CA ASN A 201 8.89 18.74 9.72
C ASN A 201 8.95 17.40 8.99
N ASP A 202 7.94 17.11 8.16
CA ASP A 202 7.87 15.92 7.30
C ASP A 202 7.75 16.35 5.83
N ILE A 203 8.66 15.86 5.00
CA ILE A 203 8.73 16.17 3.57
C ILE A 203 8.74 14.86 2.79
N ASP A 204 7.78 14.67 1.89
CA ASP A 204 7.69 13.52 0.99
C ASP A 204 7.69 13.99 -0.47
N MET A 205 8.77 13.75 -1.20
CA MET A 205 8.97 14.28 -2.53
C MET A 205 9.28 13.18 -3.54
N LEU A 206 8.57 13.18 -4.66
CA LEU A 206 8.92 12.43 -5.87
C LEU A 206 9.53 13.39 -6.90
N CYS A 207 10.82 13.23 -7.12
CA CYS A 207 11.57 13.99 -8.11
C CYS A 207 11.60 13.22 -9.43
N VAL A 208 10.92 13.74 -10.45
CA VAL A 208 10.96 13.20 -11.81
C VAL A 208 11.91 14.03 -12.66
N GLY A 209 12.84 13.39 -13.35
CA GLY A 209 13.80 14.05 -14.23
C GLY A 209 15.24 13.62 -13.97
N HIS A 210 16.17 14.21 -14.72
CA HIS A 210 17.59 13.89 -14.59
C HIS A 210 18.13 14.39 -13.23
N PRO A 211 18.77 13.56 -12.39
CA PRO A 211 19.21 13.95 -11.04
C PRO A 211 20.08 15.22 -10.97
N TYR A 212 21.00 15.44 -11.92
CA TYR A 212 21.76 16.70 -12.01
C TYR A 212 20.86 17.93 -12.18
N ILE A 213 19.83 17.86 -13.03
CA ILE A 213 18.90 18.99 -13.25
C ILE A 213 18.11 19.25 -11.98
N VAL A 214 17.59 18.19 -11.34
CA VAL A 214 16.89 18.27 -10.06
C VAL A 214 17.78 18.94 -9.02
N GLY A 215 19.04 18.49 -8.85
CA GLY A 215 19.97 19.06 -7.88
C GLY A 215 20.33 20.53 -8.16
N MET A 216 20.65 20.88 -9.41
CA MET A 216 21.02 22.25 -9.82
C MET A 216 19.86 23.25 -9.67
N MET A 217 18.62 22.82 -9.93
CA MET A 217 17.46 23.71 -9.81
C MET A 217 17.34 24.34 -8.42
N PHE A 218 17.65 23.57 -7.37
CA PHE A 218 17.53 24.05 -6.01
C PHE A 218 18.73 24.88 -5.55
N SER A 219 19.94 24.60 -6.05
CA SER A 219 21.11 25.41 -5.70
C SER A 219 20.98 26.86 -6.20
N ASP A 220 20.27 27.07 -7.30
CA ASP A 220 20.13 28.39 -7.93
C ASP A 220 19.02 29.26 -7.30
N MET A 221 18.22 28.70 -6.40
CA MET A 221 17.15 29.43 -5.70
C MET A 221 17.76 30.45 -4.70
N PRO A 222 17.37 31.75 -4.76
CA PRO A 222 17.94 32.78 -3.89
C PRO A 222 17.79 32.46 -2.40
N GLY A 223 18.92 32.39 -1.68
CA GLY A 223 18.93 32.12 -0.24
C GLY A 223 18.64 30.67 0.17
N TRP A 224 18.43 29.76 -0.80
CA TRP A 224 18.14 28.35 -0.55
C TRP A 224 19.18 27.65 0.32
N GLU A 225 20.45 27.97 0.13
CA GLU A 225 21.54 27.41 0.94
C GLU A 225 21.39 27.66 2.44
N ARG A 226 20.73 28.76 2.83
CA ARG A 226 20.54 29.17 4.22
C ARG A 226 19.15 28.85 4.76
N HIS A 227 18.17 28.74 3.87
CA HIS A 227 16.76 28.69 4.24
C HIS A 227 16.00 27.47 3.68
N SER A 228 16.68 26.51 3.06
CA SER A 228 16.08 25.27 2.57
C SER A 228 15.23 24.60 3.68
N PRO A 229 13.99 24.17 3.38
CA PRO A 229 13.12 23.50 4.36
C PRO A 229 13.71 22.17 4.83
N PHE A 230 14.60 21.57 4.04
CA PHE A 230 15.28 20.34 4.37
C PHE A 230 16.34 20.51 5.47
N LEU A 231 16.71 21.73 5.86
CA LEU A 231 17.68 21.95 6.94
C LEU A 231 17.09 21.70 8.33
N THR A 232 15.77 21.87 8.47
CA THR A 232 15.06 21.77 9.75
C THR A 232 14.09 20.59 9.84
N ALA A 233 13.82 19.91 8.72
CA ALA A 233 12.95 18.75 8.68
C ALA A 233 13.53 17.58 9.51
N GLN A 234 12.68 16.92 10.29
CA GLN A 234 13.06 15.70 11.03
C GLN A 234 12.88 14.44 10.17
N LYS A 235 11.94 14.49 9.22
CA LYS A 235 11.61 13.37 8.34
C LYS A 235 11.63 13.80 6.87
N VAL A 236 12.38 13.06 6.08
CA VAL A 236 12.50 13.28 4.64
C VAL A 236 12.34 11.95 3.92
N ARG A 237 11.41 11.90 2.96
CA ARG A 237 11.23 10.82 2.00
C ARG A 237 11.49 11.35 0.59
N LEU A 238 12.43 10.73 -0.10
CA LEU A 238 12.76 11.06 -1.49
C LEU A 238 12.56 9.83 -2.37
N ARG A 239 11.75 9.99 -3.41
CA ARG A 239 11.67 9.08 -4.55
C ARG A 239 12.31 9.77 -5.75
N LEU A 240 13.24 9.11 -6.43
CA LEU A 240 13.95 9.70 -7.57
C LEU A 240 13.62 8.90 -8.83
N ASP A 241 13.01 9.52 -9.84
CA ASP A 241 12.63 8.85 -11.08
C ASP A 241 13.29 9.51 -12.30
N ALA A 242 14.26 8.83 -12.90
CA ALA A 242 15.02 9.31 -14.06
C ALA A 242 14.46 8.82 -15.43
N THR A 243 13.30 8.15 -15.45
CA THR A 243 12.73 7.53 -16.66
C THR A 243 12.32 8.52 -17.76
N TYR A 244 12.18 9.81 -17.44
CA TYR A 244 11.83 10.86 -18.40
C TYR A 244 12.91 11.07 -19.49
N SER A 245 14.12 10.51 -19.33
CA SER A 245 15.23 10.68 -20.29
C SER A 245 15.13 9.82 -21.56
N GLY A 246 14.07 9.02 -21.74
CA GLY A 246 13.86 8.18 -22.94
C GLY A 246 14.82 7.00 -23.07
N ARG A 247 15.88 6.98 -22.26
CA ARG A 247 16.64 5.79 -21.86
C ARG A 247 16.33 5.53 -20.39
N ALA A 248 16.65 4.34 -19.92
CA ALA A 248 16.31 3.90 -18.58
C ALA A 248 17.60 3.91 -17.73
N PRO A 249 18.09 5.09 -17.28
CA PRO A 249 19.39 5.18 -16.63
C PRO A 249 19.32 4.69 -15.19
N THR A 250 20.31 3.88 -14.82
CA THR A 250 20.67 3.65 -13.43
C THR A 250 21.02 4.95 -12.73
N ILE A 251 20.33 5.26 -11.64
CA ILE A 251 20.67 6.39 -10.77
C ILE A 251 21.92 6.02 -9.95
N SER A 252 23.04 6.69 -10.20
CA SER A 252 24.31 6.44 -9.50
C SER A 252 24.35 7.10 -8.11
N ASN A 253 25.26 6.64 -7.24
CA ASN A 253 25.48 7.30 -5.93
C ASN A 253 25.91 8.77 -6.04
N GLU A 254 26.64 9.15 -7.09
CA GLU A 254 27.03 10.54 -7.35
C GLU A 254 25.83 11.41 -7.74
N GLN A 255 24.90 10.83 -8.49
CA GLN A 255 23.62 11.47 -8.82
C GLN A 255 22.74 11.62 -7.57
N ILE A 256 22.68 10.61 -6.70
CA ILE A 256 22.03 10.71 -5.39
C ILE A 256 22.70 11.80 -4.54
N ALA A 257 24.04 11.84 -4.52
CA ALA A 257 24.80 12.86 -3.80
C ALA A 257 24.38 14.26 -4.24
N THR A 258 24.35 14.49 -5.56
CA THR A 258 23.97 15.77 -6.14
C THR A 258 22.59 16.22 -5.70
N VAL A 259 21.63 15.30 -5.63
CA VAL A 259 20.27 15.60 -5.17
C VAL A 259 20.26 15.96 -3.68
N LEU A 260 20.93 15.17 -2.83
CA LEU A 260 21.02 15.44 -1.38
C LEU A 260 21.77 16.75 -1.08
N GLU A 261 22.76 17.08 -1.90
CA GLU A 261 23.53 18.31 -1.83
C GLU A 261 22.72 19.52 -2.27
N GLY A 262 22.06 19.44 -3.43
CA GLY A 262 21.16 20.48 -3.95
C GLY A 262 19.99 20.80 -3.01
N PHE A 263 19.40 19.78 -2.38
CA PHE A 263 18.39 20.01 -1.34
C PHE A 263 18.95 20.55 -0.02
N GLY A 264 20.26 20.45 0.20
CA GLY A 264 20.91 20.83 1.45
C GLY A 264 20.74 19.81 2.59
N ILE A 265 20.23 18.61 2.29
CA ILE A 265 19.97 17.53 3.28
C ILE A 265 21.25 17.11 3.99
N HIS A 266 22.39 17.06 3.26
CA HIS A 266 23.71 16.76 3.82
C HIS A 266 24.11 17.65 5.01
N ARG A 267 23.50 18.85 5.16
CA ARG A 267 23.76 19.78 6.28
C ARG A 267 22.72 19.70 7.39
N ASN A 268 21.67 18.92 7.23
CA ASN A 268 20.60 18.82 8.21
C ASN A 268 21.11 18.09 9.47
N LYS A 269 21.09 18.75 10.62
CA LYS A 269 21.54 18.16 11.89
C LYS A 269 20.41 17.54 12.71
N LEU A 270 19.16 17.77 12.33
CA LEU A 270 17.94 17.37 13.02
C LEU A 270 17.26 16.16 12.35
N LEU A 271 17.77 15.69 11.21
CA LEU A 271 17.19 14.58 10.47
C LEU A 271 17.30 13.29 11.30
N THR A 272 16.15 12.72 11.64
CA THR A 272 16.05 11.43 12.34
C THR A 272 15.49 10.35 11.43
N ASN A 273 14.74 10.70 10.38
CA ASN A 273 14.06 9.75 9.52
C ASN A 273 14.38 10.04 8.06
N LEU A 274 15.08 9.11 7.40
CA LEU A 274 15.38 9.19 5.98
C LEU A 274 14.81 7.99 5.24
N SER A 275 14.05 8.26 4.18
CA SER A 275 13.60 7.27 3.21
C SER A 275 14.10 7.67 1.83
N LEU A 276 14.85 6.80 1.18
CA LEU A 276 15.48 7.10 -0.11
C LEU A 276 15.22 5.96 -1.10
N TYR A 277 14.52 6.29 -2.18
CA TYR A 277 14.04 5.33 -3.18
C TYR A 277 14.43 5.79 -4.58
N PRO A 278 15.64 5.47 -5.06
CA PRO A 278 15.99 5.69 -6.46
C PRO A 278 15.22 4.68 -7.33
N TYR A 279 14.53 5.16 -8.35
CA TYR A 279 13.87 4.33 -9.33
C TYR A 279 14.91 3.89 -10.36
N ASN A 280 15.12 2.58 -10.43
CA ASN A 280 15.97 1.99 -11.45
C ASN A 280 15.19 0.94 -12.25
N THR A 281 15.48 0.85 -13.54
CA THR A 281 14.86 -0.09 -14.48
C THR A 281 15.72 -1.31 -14.75
N ALA A 282 17.03 -1.21 -14.51
CA ALA A 282 17.96 -2.32 -14.61
C ALA A 282 18.39 -2.75 -13.22
N ALA A 283 18.44 -4.08 -12.99
CA ALA A 283 19.10 -4.67 -11.83
C ALA A 283 20.62 -4.57 -12.01
N GLU A 284 21.16 -3.35 -12.03
CA GLU A 284 22.61 -3.15 -11.98
C GLU A 284 23.10 -3.25 -10.54
N THR A 285 24.25 -3.88 -10.35
CA THR A 285 24.94 -4.11 -9.07
C THR A 285 25.56 -2.85 -8.49
N PRO A 286 24.99 -2.22 -7.45
CA PRO A 286 25.68 -1.14 -6.75
C PRO A 286 26.62 -1.78 -5.73
N SER A 287 27.82 -2.13 -6.17
CA SER A 287 28.97 -2.21 -5.28
C SER A 287 29.37 -0.78 -4.90
N ARG A 288 28.64 -0.12 -4.00
CA ARG A 288 29.06 1.12 -3.34
C ARG A 288 28.24 1.35 -2.08
N THR A 289 28.93 1.63 -0.97
CA THR A 289 28.36 2.20 0.25
C THR A 289 27.37 3.31 -0.11
N PRO A 290 26.11 3.33 0.39
CA PRO A 290 25.21 4.39 0.01
C PRO A 290 25.80 5.70 0.50
N ILE A 291 25.76 6.68 -0.40
CA ILE A 291 26.39 7.98 -0.21
C ILE A 291 25.98 8.64 1.11
N VAL A 292 24.79 8.30 1.62
CA VAL A 292 24.27 8.82 2.89
C VAL A 292 25.19 8.57 4.09
N THR A 293 25.98 7.49 4.07
CA THR A 293 26.92 7.14 5.16
C THR A 293 28.03 8.17 5.36
N GLN A 294 28.35 8.97 4.33
CA GLN A 294 29.41 9.97 4.42
C GLN A 294 28.95 11.27 5.10
N TYR A 295 27.65 11.47 5.30
CA TYR A 295 27.11 12.73 5.79
C TYR A 295 26.93 12.76 7.31
N PRO A 296 27.13 13.92 7.97
CA PRO A 296 27.06 14.04 9.43
C PRO A 296 25.71 13.65 10.04
N PHE A 297 24.62 13.78 9.29
CA PHE A 297 23.28 13.43 9.76
C PHE A 297 23.11 11.93 9.98
N PHE A 298 23.93 11.11 9.33
CA PHE A 298 23.76 9.66 9.29
C PHE A 298 23.79 9.05 10.68
N SER A 299 24.71 9.49 11.54
CA SER A 299 24.82 8.98 12.92
C SER A 299 23.62 9.33 13.82
N ASN A 300 22.78 10.28 13.40
CA ASN A 300 21.60 10.74 14.14
C ASN A 300 20.31 10.06 13.70
N LEU A 301 20.36 9.24 12.64
CA LEU A 301 19.17 8.59 12.11
C LEU A 301 18.62 7.55 13.09
N GLN A 302 17.31 7.62 13.31
CA GLN A 302 16.50 6.63 14.00
C GLN A 302 15.74 5.74 13.02
N VAL A 303 15.46 6.24 11.81
CA VAL A 303 14.80 5.47 10.75
C VAL A 303 15.55 5.66 9.45
N LEU A 304 15.99 4.55 8.85
CA LEU A 304 16.57 4.51 7.52
C LEU A 304 15.79 3.49 6.68
N ARG A 305 15.15 3.96 5.61
CA ARG A 305 14.44 3.11 4.67
C ARG A 305 15.04 3.18 3.28
N LEU A 306 15.44 2.03 2.77
CA LEU A 306 16.03 1.85 1.44
C LEU A 306 15.22 0.85 0.59
N GLN A 307 14.08 0.36 1.08
CA GLN A 307 13.10 -0.43 0.33
C GLN A 307 11.87 0.43 -0.04
N ASP A 308 11.56 0.58 -1.33
CA ASP A 308 10.33 1.27 -1.71
C ASP A 308 9.11 0.40 -1.33
N PRO A 309 8.09 0.93 -0.63
CA PRO A 309 6.83 0.22 -0.44
C PRO A 309 6.23 -0.37 -1.73
N SER A 310 6.41 0.26 -2.89
CA SER A 310 5.91 -0.28 -4.16
C SER A 310 6.62 -1.57 -4.59
N ASP A 311 7.86 -1.80 -4.15
CA ASP A 311 8.56 -3.07 -4.40
C ASP A 311 7.90 -4.24 -3.66
N GLN A 312 7.10 -3.97 -2.62
CA GLN A 312 6.36 -5.02 -1.90
C GLN A 312 5.19 -5.58 -2.72
N GLU A 313 4.63 -4.80 -3.65
CA GLU A 313 3.54 -5.22 -4.54
C GLU A 313 4.04 -5.93 -5.82
N LEU A 314 5.31 -5.70 -6.21
CA LEU A 314 5.92 -6.27 -7.41
C LEU A 314 6.47 -7.68 -7.13
N GLN A 315 5.59 -8.62 -6.76
CA GLN A 315 5.96 -10.02 -6.52
C GLN A 315 6.63 -10.70 -7.73
N ASP A 316 6.37 -10.21 -8.95
CA ASP A 316 6.88 -10.79 -10.20
C ASP A 316 8.28 -10.31 -10.60
N TRP A 317 8.86 -9.30 -9.94
CA TRP A 317 10.11 -8.67 -10.38
C TRP A 317 11.13 -8.57 -9.25
N PRO A 318 12.43 -8.71 -9.53
CA PRO A 318 13.47 -8.52 -8.52
C PRO A 318 13.42 -7.10 -7.97
N PRO A 319 13.85 -6.89 -6.71
CA PRO A 319 14.01 -5.55 -6.19
C PRO A 319 14.91 -4.73 -7.11
N ARG A 320 14.48 -3.50 -7.42
CA ARG A 320 15.12 -2.66 -8.45
C ARG A 320 16.51 -2.18 -8.07
N ILE A 321 16.77 -2.07 -6.76
CA ILE A 321 18.05 -1.64 -6.19
C ILE A 321 18.37 -2.55 -5.02
N THR A 322 19.61 -2.99 -4.93
CA THR A 322 20.13 -3.86 -3.88
C THR A 322 21.46 -3.30 -3.36
N TYR A 323 21.83 -3.67 -2.14
CA TYR A 323 23.07 -3.22 -1.50
C TYR A 323 23.91 -4.43 -1.08
N ASP A 324 25.22 -4.36 -1.29
CA ASP A 324 26.15 -5.40 -0.84
C ASP A 324 26.07 -5.61 0.69
N GLN A 325 26.12 -6.86 1.11
CA GLN A 325 26.11 -7.25 2.52
C GLN A 325 27.14 -6.54 3.43
N GLY A 326 28.36 -6.27 2.96
CA GLY A 326 29.38 -5.58 3.74
C GLY A 326 28.98 -4.12 4.03
N VAL A 327 28.32 -3.50 3.06
CA VAL A 327 27.74 -2.16 3.19
C VAL A 327 26.61 -2.13 4.22
N ILE A 328 25.73 -3.14 4.21
CA ILE A 328 24.66 -3.29 5.19
C ILE A 328 25.23 -3.35 6.61
N PHE A 329 26.28 -4.13 6.83
CA PHE A 329 26.94 -4.23 8.14
C PHE A 329 27.60 -2.92 8.56
N GLU A 330 28.20 -2.17 7.63
CA GLU A 330 28.80 -0.87 7.95
C GLU A 330 27.72 0.15 8.37
N ILE A 331 26.57 0.17 7.69
CA ILE A 331 25.43 1.04 8.03
C ILE A 331 24.98 0.80 9.48
N ILE A 332 24.76 -0.47 9.84
CA ILE A 332 24.33 -0.87 11.19
C ILE A 332 25.35 -0.41 12.24
N ARG A 333 26.65 -0.53 11.93
CA ARG A 333 27.72 -0.17 12.87
C ARG A 333 27.90 1.34 13.03
N GLN A 334 27.78 2.09 11.94
CA GLN A 334 28.00 3.55 11.92
C GLN A 334 26.78 4.36 12.34
N CYS A 335 25.59 3.74 12.45
CA CYS A 335 24.35 4.39 12.87
C CYS A 335 23.78 3.78 14.17
N PRO A 336 24.39 4.05 15.34
CA PRO A 336 24.01 3.39 16.61
C PRO A 336 22.62 3.78 17.15
N LEU A 337 22.03 4.87 16.64
CA LEU A 337 20.72 5.38 17.07
C LEU A 337 19.56 4.77 16.27
N LEU A 338 19.84 3.89 15.30
CA LEU A 338 18.85 3.32 14.42
C LEU A 338 17.82 2.47 15.19
N VAL A 339 16.55 2.74 14.97
CA VAL A 339 15.39 2.02 15.53
C VAL A 339 14.71 1.16 14.47
N ILE A 340 14.62 1.67 13.23
CA ILE A 340 14.04 0.98 12.07
C ILE A 340 15.03 1.01 10.92
N PHE A 341 15.33 -0.15 10.36
CA PHE A 341 16.14 -0.29 9.17
C PHE A 341 15.50 -1.24 8.15
N ASP A 342 15.36 -0.78 6.92
CA ASP A 342 15.02 -1.65 5.80
C ASP A 342 15.96 -1.45 4.60
N ALA A 343 16.31 -2.56 3.95
CA ALA A 343 17.16 -2.54 2.75
C ALA A 343 16.99 -3.79 1.88
N ASN A 344 17.08 -3.63 0.57
CA ASN A 344 17.24 -4.75 -0.34
C ASN A 344 18.72 -5.19 -0.34
N VAL A 345 19.01 -6.46 -0.11
CA VAL A 345 20.36 -6.97 0.16
C VAL A 345 20.82 -7.92 -0.93
N ASP A 346 22.09 -7.77 -1.31
CA ASP A 346 22.78 -8.59 -2.28
C ASP A 346 23.94 -9.34 -1.61
N ILE A 347 23.94 -10.67 -1.72
CA ILE A 347 24.96 -11.56 -1.13
C ILE A 347 25.74 -12.17 -2.30
N ARG A 348 26.84 -11.52 -2.71
CA ARG A 348 27.71 -12.02 -3.82
C ARG A 348 29.16 -12.24 -3.44
N ASN A 349 29.69 -11.41 -2.55
CA ASN A 349 31.12 -11.33 -2.27
C ASN A 349 31.52 -12.17 -1.05
N SER A 350 32.80 -12.54 -0.94
CA SER A 350 33.32 -13.13 0.30
C SER A 350 33.32 -12.10 1.44
N LEU A 351 33.19 -12.58 2.68
CA LEU A 351 33.19 -11.76 3.90
C LEU A 351 34.53 -11.86 4.66
N ASP A 352 35.60 -12.30 3.99
CA ASP A 352 36.91 -12.54 4.62
C ASP A 352 37.46 -11.29 5.32
N GLU A 353 37.25 -10.10 4.77
CA GLU A 353 37.68 -8.81 5.36
C GLU A 353 36.98 -8.47 6.69
N LEU A 354 35.91 -9.18 7.04
CA LEU A 354 35.15 -8.95 8.27
C LEU A 354 35.48 -9.94 9.39
N GLN A 355 36.29 -10.98 9.12
CA GLN A 355 36.57 -12.07 10.07
C GLN A 355 37.11 -11.55 11.42
N ASP A 356 38.00 -10.56 11.38
CA ASP A 356 38.64 -10.00 12.59
C ASP A 356 37.85 -8.87 13.27
N ARG A 357 36.69 -8.48 12.75
CA ARG A 357 35.92 -7.36 13.33
C ARG A 357 35.28 -7.77 14.66
N PRO A 358 35.34 -6.90 15.70
CA PRO A 358 34.74 -7.18 16.99
C PRO A 358 33.22 -7.03 16.94
N GLN A 359 32.54 -7.81 17.78
CA GLN A 359 31.10 -7.77 17.96
C GLN A 359 30.61 -6.37 18.39
N PHE A 360 29.46 -5.95 17.87
CA PHE A 360 28.84 -4.67 18.12
C PHE A 360 27.43 -4.84 18.69
N VAL A 361 27.16 -4.21 19.83
CA VAL A 361 25.86 -4.28 20.48
C VAL A 361 24.98 -3.11 20.03
N HIS A 362 24.01 -3.38 19.17
CA HIS A 362 23.09 -2.36 18.67
C HIS A 362 21.88 -2.22 19.60
N ARG A 363 21.95 -1.28 20.54
CA ARG A 363 20.97 -1.17 21.66
C ARG A 363 19.58 -0.67 21.27
N ASN A 364 19.43 0.04 20.16
CA ASN A 364 18.18 0.73 19.81
C ASN A 364 17.37 0.07 18.70
N LEU A 365 17.95 -0.87 17.95
CA LEU A 365 17.31 -1.39 16.75
C LEU A 365 16.18 -2.34 17.13
N GLN A 366 14.96 -1.95 16.79
CA GLN A 366 13.73 -2.68 17.12
C GLN A 366 13.11 -3.35 15.91
N HIS A 367 13.30 -2.79 14.71
CA HIS A 367 12.72 -3.28 13.47
C HIS A 367 13.80 -3.43 12.39
N LEU A 368 13.88 -4.62 11.81
CA LEU A 368 14.78 -4.93 10.70
C LEU A 368 14.01 -5.61 9.57
N SER A 369 14.13 -5.09 8.36
CA SER A 369 13.54 -5.68 7.15
C SER A 369 14.57 -5.81 6.04
N PHE A 370 14.90 -7.05 5.67
CA PHE A 370 15.74 -7.33 4.51
C PHE A 370 14.99 -8.12 3.45
N MET A 371 15.20 -7.71 2.20
CA MET A 371 14.74 -8.40 1.02
C MET A 371 15.97 -8.82 0.21
N PHE A 372 16.24 -10.11 0.11
CA PHE A 372 17.39 -10.65 -0.58
C PHE A 372 17.07 -10.85 -2.06
N SER A 373 17.87 -10.28 -2.96
CA SER A 373 17.70 -10.44 -4.41
C SER A 373 18.49 -11.62 -4.97
N ILE A 374 19.69 -11.83 -4.43
CA ILE A 374 20.64 -12.85 -4.86
C ILE A 374 21.35 -13.37 -3.62
N ILE A 375 21.49 -14.69 -3.54
CA ILE A 375 22.10 -15.38 -2.41
C ILE A 375 23.19 -16.32 -2.94
N HIS A 376 24.39 -15.80 -3.11
CA HIS A 376 25.58 -16.57 -3.42
C HIS A 376 26.52 -16.57 -2.21
N GLY A 377 26.41 -17.59 -1.35
CA GLY A 377 27.32 -17.76 -0.20
C GLY A 377 26.59 -18.05 1.13
N GLY A 378 27.13 -18.99 1.92
CA GLY A 378 26.48 -19.51 3.13
C GLY A 378 26.85 -18.82 4.45
N LEU A 379 27.53 -17.67 4.44
CA LEU A 379 28.11 -17.07 5.65
C LEU A 379 27.47 -15.75 6.10
N PHE A 380 26.47 -15.23 5.39
CA PHE A 380 25.85 -13.93 5.73
C PHE A 380 25.26 -13.94 7.14
N PHE A 381 24.37 -14.88 7.44
CA PHE A 381 23.68 -14.96 8.73
C PHE A 381 24.63 -15.30 9.88
N ASP A 382 25.59 -16.21 9.67
CA ASP A 382 26.63 -16.51 10.66
C ASP A 382 27.51 -15.30 10.96
N THR A 383 27.88 -14.53 9.94
CA THR A 383 28.65 -13.30 10.10
C THR A 383 27.83 -12.22 10.79
N LEU A 384 26.56 -12.04 10.41
CA LEU A 384 25.65 -11.10 11.05
C LEU A 384 25.48 -11.43 12.55
N ARG A 385 25.33 -12.72 12.90
CA ARG A 385 25.26 -13.19 14.30
C ARG A 385 26.55 -12.93 15.07
N ARG A 386 27.71 -13.21 14.46
CA ARG A 386 29.02 -13.00 15.10
C ARG A 386 29.32 -11.52 15.31
N LEU A 387 28.93 -10.67 14.37
CA LEU A 387 29.26 -9.26 14.39
C LEU A 387 28.30 -8.40 15.20
N PHE A 388 27.05 -8.84 15.44
CA PHE A 388 26.03 -7.99 16.01
C PHE A 388 25.17 -8.64 17.09
N GLU A 389 24.88 -7.89 18.15
CA GLU A 389 23.85 -8.22 19.15
C GLU A 389 22.72 -7.18 19.13
N TRP A 390 21.48 -7.64 19.32
CA TRP A 390 20.28 -6.83 19.09
C TRP A 390 19.29 -6.91 20.26
N PRO A 391 19.67 -6.44 21.47
CA PRO A 391 18.87 -6.66 22.68
C PRO A 391 17.47 -6.03 22.66
N ALA A 392 17.22 -5.05 21.79
CA ALA A 392 15.93 -4.37 21.66
C ALA A 392 15.08 -4.91 20.49
N MET A 393 15.55 -5.90 19.74
CA MET A 393 14.88 -6.36 18.53
C MET A 393 13.51 -6.97 18.83
N LYS A 394 12.48 -6.49 18.12
CA LYS A 394 11.07 -6.91 18.29
C LYS A 394 10.43 -7.36 16.98
N TYR A 395 10.85 -6.80 15.85
CA TYR A 395 10.26 -7.06 14.53
C TYR A 395 11.36 -7.41 13.54
N LEU A 396 11.27 -8.62 12.97
CA LEU A 396 12.25 -9.13 12.02
C LEU A 396 11.53 -9.60 10.76
N ARG A 397 11.89 -9.00 9.62
CA ARG A 397 11.39 -9.38 8.31
C ARG A 397 12.55 -9.76 7.42
N LEU A 398 12.62 -11.02 7.00
CA LEU A 398 13.64 -11.54 6.11
C LEU A 398 12.92 -12.23 4.96
N ARG A 399 12.96 -11.60 3.78
CA ARG A 399 12.34 -12.12 2.56
C ARG A 399 13.40 -12.36 1.52
N ALA A 400 13.23 -13.36 0.68
CA ALA A 400 14.05 -13.54 -0.50
C ALA A 400 13.19 -13.55 -1.76
N TRP A 401 13.66 -12.84 -2.78
CA TRP A 401 13.13 -12.90 -4.13
C TRP A 401 13.76 -14.08 -4.87
N GLN A 402 12.94 -14.93 -5.47
CA GLN A 402 13.40 -16.11 -6.21
C GLN A 402 13.27 -15.86 -7.72
N ASP A 403 14.40 -16.02 -8.44
CA ASP A 403 14.40 -16.16 -9.91
C ASP A 403 14.27 -17.64 -10.30
N TYR A 404 13.99 -17.92 -11.57
CA TYR A 404 13.91 -19.27 -12.16
C TYR A 404 15.21 -20.10 -12.04
N THR A 405 16.30 -19.53 -11.52
CA THR A 405 17.66 -20.10 -11.50
C THR A 405 18.18 -20.48 -10.11
N TRP A 406 17.37 -20.34 -9.06
CA TRP A 406 17.78 -20.78 -7.73
C TRP A 406 17.97 -22.29 -7.70
N ASP A 407 19.20 -22.73 -7.49
CA ASP A 407 19.48 -24.14 -7.20
C ASP A 407 18.99 -24.50 -5.79
N GLN A 408 18.75 -25.79 -5.56
CA GLN A 408 18.36 -26.32 -4.26
C GLN A 408 19.38 -25.93 -3.17
N GLU A 409 20.65 -25.76 -3.54
CA GLU A 409 21.72 -25.34 -2.64
C GLU A 409 21.56 -23.90 -2.13
N SER A 410 21.03 -22.97 -2.95
CA SER A 410 20.72 -21.59 -2.53
C SER A 410 19.52 -21.53 -1.58
N VAL A 411 18.52 -22.39 -1.80
CA VAL A 411 17.38 -22.59 -0.88
C VAL A 411 17.86 -23.21 0.44
N ASP A 412 18.75 -24.20 0.38
CA ASP A 412 19.37 -24.84 1.54
C ASP A 412 20.28 -23.87 2.32
N ARG A 413 20.85 -22.83 1.68
CA ARG A 413 21.67 -21.79 2.34
C ARG A 413 20.84 -20.73 3.07
N LEU A 414 19.60 -20.45 2.65
CA LEU A 414 18.65 -19.70 3.47
C LEU A 414 18.26 -20.45 4.76
N CYS A 415 18.48 -21.77 4.81
CA CYS A 415 18.25 -22.59 5.99
C CYS A 415 19.27 -22.34 7.12
N ALA A 416 20.20 -21.39 6.97
CA ALA A 416 21.11 -20.91 8.03
C ALA A 416 20.51 -19.77 8.90
N LEU A 417 19.20 -19.52 8.79
CA LEU A 417 18.45 -18.63 9.70
C LEU A 417 18.36 -19.12 11.17
N PRO A 418 18.24 -20.44 11.48
CA PRO A 418 18.11 -20.93 12.86
C PRO A 418 19.22 -20.46 13.82
N PRO A 419 20.52 -20.50 13.47
CA PRO A 419 21.58 -20.01 14.36
C PRO A 419 21.52 -18.51 14.66
N LEU A 420 21.16 -17.66 13.69
CA LEU A 420 21.01 -16.21 13.88
C LEU A 420 19.94 -15.90 14.95
N ILE A 421 18.84 -16.66 14.88
CA ILE A 421 17.64 -16.52 15.70
C ILE A 421 17.85 -17.04 17.12
N GLU A 422 18.58 -18.15 17.27
CA GLU A 422 18.81 -18.83 18.55
C GLU A 422 19.63 -18.03 19.55
N ALA A 423 20.65 -17.29 19.11
CA ALA A 423 21.61 -16.66 20.02
C ALA A 423 21.38 -15.18 20.32
N ALA A 424 20.67 -14.43 19.45
CA ALA A 424 20.72 -12.96 19.49
C ALA A 424 19.37 -12.22 19.61
N VAL A 425 18.23 -12.85 19.27
CA VAL A 425 16.94 -12.14 19.11
C VAL A 425 15.69 -12.93 19.55
N GLY A 426 15.70 -14.27 19.53
CA GLY A 426 14.47 -15.08 19.65
C GLY A 426 13.61 -14.83 20.90
N GLN A 427 14.23 -14.47 22.03
CA GLN A 427 13.56 -14.28 23.32
C GLN A 427 12.78 -12.96 23.46
N SER A 428 12.99 -11.99 22.57
CA SER A 428 12.31 -10.68 22.60
C SER A 428 11.43 -10.42 21.38
N LEU A 429 11.48 -11.29 20.37
CA LEU A 429 10.79 -11.10 19.11
C LEU A 429 9.26 -11.20 19.27
N ILE A 430 8.55 -10.21 18.74
CA ILE A 430 7.09 -10.09 18.77
C ILE A 430 6.50 -10.39 17.40
N SER A 431 7.19 -10.00 16.32
CA SER A 431 6.74 -10.19 14.94
C SER A 431 7.86 -10.74 14.07
N LEU A 432 7.55 -11.77 13.29
CA LEU A 432 8.48 -12.46 12.41
C LEU A 432 7.87 -12.61 11.02
N THR A 433 8.62 -12.25 9.99
CA THR A 433 8.25 -12.44 8.59
C THR A 433 9.34 -13.20 7.86
N LEU A 434 8.99 -14.31 7.21
CA LEU A 434 9.91 -15.26 6.58
C LEU A 434 9.32 -15.88 5.31
N ASN A 435 10.16 -16.44 4.43
CA ASN A 435 9.69 -17.35 3.38
C ASN A 435 9.29 -18.72 4.01
N SER A 436 8.24 -19.39 3.52
CA SER A 436 7.72 -20.68 4.02
C SER A 436 8.59 -21.87 3.59
N GLY A 437 9.75 -22.06 4.24
CA GLY A 437 10.62 -23.22 4.02
C GLY A 437 10.59 -24.26 5.15
N PHE A 438 11.11 -25.47 4.91
CA PHE A 438 11.13 -26.56 5.89
C PHE A 438 11.86 -26.21 7.19
N TRP A 439 12.91 -25.39 7.08
CA TRP A 439 13.71 -24.87 8.19
C TRP A 439 12.89 -24.01 9.18
N VAL A 440 11.75 -23.45 8.77
CA VAL A 440 10.87 -22.68 9.67
C VAL A 440 10.48 -23.54 10.87
N ILE A 441 10.18 -24.82 10.66
CA ILE A 441 9.76 -25.76 11.72
C ILE A 441 10.81 -25.84 12.85
N GLU A 442 12.09 -25.85 12.50
CA GLU A 442 13.20 -25.93 13.47
C GLU A 442 13.40 -24.61 14.22
N THR A 443 13.07 -23.47 13.59
CA THR A 443 13.24 -22.14 14.22
C THR A 443 12.13 -21.76 15.18
N LEU A 444 10.89 -22.20 14.92
CA LEU A 444 9.71 -21.72 15.64
C LEU A 444 9.73 -21.95 17.17
N PRO A 445 10.33 -23.04 17.71
CA PRO A 445 10.46 -23.22 19.16
C PRO A 445 11.25 -22.12 19.86
N ASN A 446 12.12 -21.41 19.13
CA ASN A 446 12.98 -20.36 19.68
C ASN A 446 12.27 -19.01 19.92
N PHE A 447 10.97 -18.91 19.61
CA PHE A 447 10.19 -17.68 19.73
C PHE A 447 9.00 -17.80 20.70
N PRO A 448 9.24 -17.90 22.01
CA PRO A 448 8.18 -18.09 22.99
C PRO A 448 7.26 -16.86 23.13
N LYS A 449 7.72 -15.66 22.74
CA LYS A 449 6.97 -14.41 22.85
C LYS A 449 6.32 -13.94 21.54
N LEU A 450 6.44 -14.71 20.47
CA LEU A 450 5.93 -14.31 19.16
C LEU A 450 4.41 -14.14 19.20
N LEU A 451 3.94 -12.95 18.80
CA LEU A 451 2.52 -12.63 18.68
C LEU A 451 2.05 -12.69 17.23
N GLN A 452 2.95 -12.37 16.29
CA GLN A 452 2.65 -12.27 14.86
C GLN A 452 3.63 -13.10 14.04
N LEU A 453 3.11 -13.93 13.15
CA LEU A 453 3.89 -14.70 12.18
C LEU A 453 3.35 -14.41 10.78
N HIS A 454 4.26 -14.04 9.88
CA HIS A 454 3.96 -13.84 8.48
C HIS A 454 4.86 -14.76 7.64
N LEU A 455 4.23 -15.62 6.86
CA LEU A 455 4.91 -16.53 5.94
C LEU A 455 4.61 -16.16 4.50
N TYR A 456 5.65 -16.18 3.67
CA TYR A 456 5.59 -15.93 2.24
C TYR A 456 5.97 -17.18 1.48
N ASP A 457 5.10 -17.63 0.58
CA ASP A 457 5.50 -18.72 -0.30
C ASP A 457 6.44 -18.29 -1.43
N TYR A 458 7.36 -19.19 -1.73
CA TYR A 458 8.42 -18.99 -2.73
C TYR A 458 7.98 -19.41 -4.12
N LEU A 459 6.99 -20.31 -4.23
CA LEU A 459 6.40 -20.70 -5.51
C LEU A 459 5.36 -19.65 -5.93
N ASN A 460 5.79 -18.62 -6.68
CA ASN A 460 4.87 -17.67 -7.30
C ASN A 460 4.04 -18.35 -8.41
N ASP A 461 2.85 -17.84 -8.72
CA ASP A 461 1.89 -18.37 -9.71
C ASP A 461 2.50 -18.63 -11.09
N ASN A 462 3.57 -17.91 -11.45
CA ASN A 462 4.27 -18.07 -12.72
C ASN A 462 4.95 -19.45 -12.85
N VAL A 463 5.36 -20.07 -11.73
CA VAL A 463 5.96 -21.41 -11.70
C VAL A 463 4.93 -22.47 -12.07
N PHE A 464 3.68 -22.30 -11.64
CA PHE A 464 2.57 -23.22 -11.94
C PHE A 464 2.08 -23.15 -13.40
N ARG A 465 2.62 -22.21 -14.21
CA ARG A 465 2.17 -21.95 -15.59
C ARG A 465 3.10 -22.45 -16.67
N GLN A 466 4.33 -22.88 -16.34
CA GLN A 466 5.23 -23.49 -17.32
C GLN A 466 5.21 -25.02 -17.17
N PRO A 467 4.55 -25.76 -18.09
CA PRO A 467 4.56 -27.21 -18.05
C PRO A 467 5.99 -27.72 -18.26
N GLY A 468 6.54 -28.43 -17.26
CA GLY A 468 7.82 -29.15 -17.37
C GLY A 468 9.02 -28.56 -16.64
N TYR A 469 8.88 -27.48 -15.86
CA TYR A 469 10.01 -26.87 -15.12
C TYR A 469 10.13 -27.33 -13.65
N TYR A 470 9.04 -27.79 -13.04
CA TYR A 470 9.00 -28.40 -11.71
C TYR A 470 8.29 -29.76 -11.79
N ASP A 471 8.85 -30.78 -11.13
CA ASP A 471 8.25 -32.12 -11.10
C ASP A 471 7.10 -32.18 -10.06
N SER A 472 6.13 -33.06 -10.30
CA SER A 472 5.07 -33.45 -9.36
C SER A 472 5.59 -33.74 -7.94
N LEU A 473 6.81 -34.24 -7.82
CA LEU A 473 7.51 -34.51 -6.56
C LEU A 473 7.80 -33.25 -5.74
N ASP A 474 8.11 -32.13 -6.38
CA ASP A 474 8.45 -30.87 -5.68
C ASP A 474 7.20 -30.20 -5.11
N MET A 475 6.07 -30.29 -5.82
CA MET A 475 4.77 -29.85 -5.30
C MET A 475 4.37 -30.64 -4.05
N VAL A 476 4.54 -31.98 -4.07
CA VAL A 476 4.23 -32.83 -2.90
C VAL A 476 5.16 -32.52 -1.72
N ARG A 477 6.44 -32.27 -1.97
CA ARG A 477 7.39 -31.86 -0.92
C ARG A 477 7.01 -30.51 -0.31
N HIS A 478 6.56 -29.58 -1.15
CA HIS A 478 6.16 -28.26 -0.73
C HIS A 478 4.85 -28.28 0.09
N GLU A 479 3.83 -29.02 -0.35
CA GLU A 479 2.61 -29.27 0.42
C GLU A 479 2.90 -29.90 1.79
N ARG A 480 3.79 -30.92 1.84
CA ARG A 480 4.23 -31.52 3.11
C ARG A 480 4.92 -30.51 4.02
N THR A 481 5.72 -29.61 3.46
CA THR A 481 6.43 -28.58 4.21
C THR A 481 5.46 -27.60 4.84
N THR A 482 4.56 -27.03 4.05
CA THR A 482 3.58 -26.04 4.52
C THR A 482 2.61 -26.64 5.55
N SER A 483 2.18 -27.89 5.34
CA SER A 483 1.34 -28.64 6.30
C SER A 483 2.13 -28.96 7.58
N GLY A 484 3.41 -29.31 7.47
CA GLY A 484 4.31 -29.51 8.60
C GLY A 484 4.52 -28.25 9.44
N ILE A 485 4.61 -27.07 8.81
CA ILE A 485 4.68 -25.78 9.50
C ILE A 485 3.39 -25.55 10.31
N LEU A 486 2.20 -25.73 9.71
CA LEU A 486 0.94 -25.60 10.45
C LEU A 486 0.86 -26.58 11.62
N ALA A 487 1.21 -27.84 11.39
CA ALA A 487 1.24 -28.87 12.43
C ALA A 487 2.20 -28.51 13.58
N SER A 488 3.33 -27.87 13.29
CA SER A 488 4.27 -27.39 14.33
C SER A 488 3.71 -26.24 15.18
N LEU A 489 2.81 -25.42 14.60
CA LEU A 489 2.10 -24.35 15.32
C LEU A 489 0.85 -24.88 16.04
N THR A 490 0.46 -26.14 15.80
CA THR A 490 -0.66 -26.83 16.45
C THR A 490 -0.22 -27.40 17.80
N PRO A 491 -0.86 -27.02 18.92
CA PRO A 491 -0.49 -27.55 20.22
C PRO A 491 -0.88 -29.04 20.40
N SER A 492 0.06 -29.92 20.82
CA SER A 492 -0.20 -31.34 21.16
C SER A 492 0.23 -31.76 22.58
N VAL A 493 -0.58 -32.59 23.25
CA VAL A 493 -0.39 -33.05 24.65
C VAL A 493 0.74 -34.09 24.81
N ASN A 494 1.17 -34.78 23.73
CA ASN A 494 1.99 -36.00 23.81
C ASN A 494 3.40 -35.90 23.18
N GLY A 495 3.92 -34.70 22.90
CA GLY A 495 5.27 -34.52 22.34
C GLY A 495 6.30 -34.06 23.39
N PRO A 496 7.53 -34.62 23.44
CA PRO A 496 8.54 -34.11 24.34
C PRO A 496 9.04 -32.74 23.81
N SER A 497 8.77 -31.67 24.55
CA SER A 497 9.41 -30.33 24.52
C SER A 497 9.04 -29.21 23.51
N ASN A 498 8.21 -29.36 22.46
CA ASN A 498 8.15 -28.32 21.39
C ASN A 498 6.75 -27.75 21.07
N HIS A 499 6.21 -26.84 21.88
CA HIS A 499 5.13 -25.95 21.41
C HIS A 499 5.73 -24.66 20.86
N SER A 500 5.65 -24.51 19.54
CA SER A 500 6.08 -23.30 18.85
C SER A 500 5.09 -22.15 19.05
N CYS A 501 5.60 -20.97 19.39
CA CYS A 501 4.85 -19.71 19.43
C CYS A 501 3.53 -19.78 20.25
N PRO A 502 3.58 -20.04 21.57
CA PRO A 502 2.39 -20.20 22.41
C PRO A 502 1.52 -18.92 22.51
N LEU A 503 2.11 -17.74 22.28
CA LEU A 503 1.41 -16.45 22.34
C LEU A 503 0.90 -15.95 20.98
N LEU A 504 1.07 -16.73 19.91
CA LEU A 504 0.67 -16.36 18.55
C LEU A 504 -0.84 -16.04 18.49
N GLN A 505 -1.16 -14.86 17.97
CA GLN A 505 -2.52 -14.34 17.81
C GLN A 505 -2.81 -13.92 16.36
N TYR A 506 -1.77 -13.63 15.57
CA TYR A 506 -1.88 -13.12 14.21
C TYR A 506 -1.05 -14.00 13.28
N LEU A 507 -1.71 -14.63 12.29
CA LEU A 507 -1.05 -15.42 11.26
C LEU A 507 -1.39 -14.84 9.89
N LYS A 508 -0.37 -14.50 9.10
CA LYS A 508 -0.51 -14.14 7.69
C LYS A 508 0.24 -15.15 6.85
N TRP A 509 -0.38 -15.66 5.81
CA TRP A 509 0.25 -16.53 4.81
C TRP A 509 -0.02 -15.99 3.42
N GLU A 510 1.01 -15.47 2.77
CA GLU A 510 0.93 -14.86 1.43
C GLU A 510 1.58 -15.74 0.37
N SER A 511 1.22 -15.46 -0.89
CA SER A 511 1.84 -16.07 -2.08
C SER A 511 1.61 -17.56 -2.28
N ASN A 512 0.35 -18.03 -2.22
CA ASN A 512 -0.07 -19.40 -2.58
C ASN A 512 0.22 -20.50 -1.52
N ALA A 513 -0.58 -20.51 -0.46
CA ALA A 513 -0.54 -21.57 0.54
C ALA A 513 -0.96 -22.95 -0.03
N CYS A 514 -0.10 -23.96 0.15
CA CYS A 514 -0.32 -25.32 -0.38
C CYS A 514 -0.86 -26.36 0.62
N PHE A 515 -0.91 -26.09 1.94
CA PHE A 515 -1.50 -27.02 2.93
C PHE A 515 -3.00 -27.25 2.70
N SER A 516 -3.57 -28.34 3.20
CA SER A 516 -4.98 -28.70 2.94
C SER A 516 -6.00 -27.83 3.72
N ASN A 517 -7.26 -27.84 3.28
CA ASN A 517 -8.34 -27.13 4.00
C ASN A 517 -8.54 -27.72 5.40
N GLU A 518 -8.31 -29.03 5.54
CA GLU A 518 -8.40 -29.75 6.80
C GLU A 518 -7.30 -29.31 7.77
N ASP A 519 -6.05 -29.20 7.31
CA ASP A 519 -4.92 -28.76 8.14
C ASP A 519 -5.16 -27.38 8.77
N LEU A 520 -5.68 -26.43 7.99
CA LEU A 520 -6.00 -25.09 8.50
C LEU A 520 -7.13 -25.13 9.53
N CYS A 521 -8.19 -25.89 9.26
CA CYS A 521 -9.30 -26.04 10.21
C CYS A 521 -8.82 -26.68 11.52
N ASP A 522 -8.04 -27.75 11.43
CA ASP A 522 -7.56 -28.51 12.58
C ASP A 522 -6.62 -27.66 13.44
N PHE A 523 -5.72 -26.91 12.80
CA PHE A 523 -4.88 -25.91 13.46
C PHE A 523 -5.70 -24.90 14.27
N LEU A 524 -6.73 -24.29 13.67
CA LEU A 524 -7.54 -23.26 14.32
C LEU A 524 -8.30 -23.80 15.54
N HIS A 525 -8.94 -24.97 15.39
CA HIS A 525 -9.70 -25.60 16.47
C HIS A 525 -8.81 -26.10 17.60
N ALA A 526 -7.66 -26.70 17.27
CA ALA A 526 -6.69 -27.14 18.26
C ALA A 526 -6.13 -25.96 19.07
N ARG A 527 -5.83 -24.82 18.44
CA ARG A 527 -5.36 -23.64 19.16
C ARG A 527 -6.45 -23.01 20.03
N ALA A 528 -7.70 -23.00 19.59
CA ALA A 528 -8.80 -22.44 20.36
C ALA A 528 -9.10 -23.21 21.67
N THR A 529 -8.80 -24.52 21.69
CA THR A 529 -9.14 -25.41 22.82
C THR A 529 -7.92 -25.81 23.66
N SER A 530 -6.70 -25.55 23.18
CA SER A 530 -5.49 -26.01 23.85
C SER A 530 -5.09 -25.14 25.06
N PRO A 531 -4.77 -25.74 26.22
CA PRO A 531 -4.23 -25.01 27.36
C PRO A 531 -2.83 -24.45 27.11
N TYR A 532 -2.13 -24.91 26.07
CA TYR A 532 -0.78 -24.46 25.70
C TYR A 532 -0.77 -23.28 24.73
N SER A 533 -1.95 -22.86 24.25
CA SER A 533 -2.17 -21.61 23.51
C SER A 533 -3.06 -20.69 24.33
N PRO A 534 -2.56 -20.06 25.40
CA PRO A 534 -3.36 -19.26 26.33
C PRO A 534 -3.95 -17.97 25.70
N LYS A 535 -3.58 -17.66 24.45
CA LYS A 535 -4.10 -16.51 23.69
C LYS A 535 -4.86 -17.02 22.48
N SER A 536 -6.12 -16.59 22.37
CA SER A 536 -6.97 -16.89 21.21
C SER A 536 -6.42 -16.21 19.96
N MET A 537 -6.49 -16.89 18.82
CA MET A 537 -6.20 -16.28 17.52
C MET A 537 -7.18 -15.12 17.28
N LYS A 538 -6.65 -13.96 16.92
CA LYS A 538 -7.43 -12.77 16.57
C LYS A 538 -7.58 -12.62 15.06
N GLN A 539 -6.54 -12.96 14.31
CA GLN A 539 -6.51 -12.74 12.87
C GLN A 539 -5.75 -13.85 12.17
N VAL A 540 -6.35 -14.42 11.14
CA VAL A 540 -5.73 -15.43 10.27
C VAL A 540 -6.07 -15.11 8.83
N HIS A 541 -5.06 -14.68 8.08
CA HIS A 541 -5.20 -14.25 6.70
C HIS A 541 -4.37 -15.17 5.81
N VAL A 542 -5.01 -15.86 4.86
CA VAL A 542 -4.35 -16.85 4.01
C VAL A 542 -4.69 -16.60 2.55
N THR A 543 -3.68 -16.56 1.69
CA THR A 543 -3.84 -16.47 0.24
C THR A 543 -3.56 -17.83 -0.40
N PHE A 544 -4.58 -18.43 -1.01
CA PHE A 544 -4.52 -19.70 -1.73
C PHE A 544 -4.34 -19.50 -3.24
N GLN A 545 -3.98 -20.57 -3.94
CA GLN A 545 -3.97 -20.60 -5.40
C GLN A 545 -5.33 -20.26 -6.00
N PHE A 546 -5.34 -19.54 -7.13
CA PHE A 546 -6.53 -19.37 -7.94
C PHE A 546 -7.24 -20.71 -8.24
N GLY A 547 -8.56 -20.73 -8.09
CA GLY A 547 -9.40 -21.90 -8.38
C GLY A 547 -9.60 -22.90 -7.23
N ARG A 548 -8.95 -22.69 -6.08
CA ARG A 548 -9.16 -23.54 -4.90
C ARG A 548 -10.46 -23.21 -4.16
N GLU A 549 -11.31 -24.21 -3.94
CA GLU A 549 -12.52 -24.04 -3.11
C GLU A 549 -12.16 -23.90 -1.63
N THR A 550 -12.66 -22.84 -0.99
CA THR A 550 -12.34 -22.49 0.41
C THR A 550 -13.57 -22.26 1.27
N ASP A 551 -14.78 -22.33 0.70
CA ASP A 551 -16.05 -22.06 1.39
C ASP A 551 -16.27 -22.98 2.60
N GLN A 552 -15.82 -24.24 2.49
CA GLN A 552 -15.91 -25.22 3.57
C GLN A 552 -15.11 -24.81 4.82
N ILE A 553 -14.05 -24.01 4.68
CA ILE A 553 -13.24 -23.54 5.81
C ILE A 553 -14.04 -22.55 6.66
N LEU A 554 -14.74 -21.61 6.00
CA LEU A 554 -15.56 -20.59 6.66
C LEU A 554 -16.72 -21.22 7.43
N GLU A 555 -17.36 -22.24 6.85
CA GLU A 555 -18.44 -22.99 7.52
C GLU A 555 -17.91 -23.71 8.77
N ARG A 556 -16.82 -24.49 8.61
CA ARG A 556 -16.21 -25.25 9.71
C ARG A 556 -15.68 -24.35 10.83
N CYS A 557 -15.22 -23.14 10.54
CA CYS A 557 -14.68 -22.20 11.53
C CYS A 557 -15.68 -21.13 12.00
N SER A 558 -16.97 -21.25 11.65
CA SER A 558 -18.00 -20.24 11.93
C SER A 558 -18.15 -19.87 13.41
N ALA A 559 -17.98 -20.83 14.33
CA ALA A 559 -18.00 -20.58 15.76
C ALA A 559 -16.84 -19.68 16.20
N LEU A 560 -15.62 -19.93 15.69
CA LEU A 560 -14.43 -19.14 15.99
C LEU A 560 -14.55 -17.71 15.45
N ILE A 561 -15.12 -17.55 14.25
CA ILE A 561 -15.40 -16.23 13.65
C ILE A 561 -16.38 -15.45 14.51
N LYS A 562 -17.45 -16.10 14.98
CA LYS A 562 -18.43 -15.49 15.88
C LYS A 562 -17.81 -15.07 17.21
N ASP A 563 -16.82 -15.81 17.69
CA ASP A 563 -16.06 -15.52 18.91
C ASP A 563 -14.95 -14.46 18.70
N GLY A 564 -14.87 -13.86 17.50
CA GLY A 564 -14.04 -12.69 17.21
C GLY A 564 -12.79 -12.95 16.38
N LEU A 565 -12.64 -14.13 15.77
CA LEU A 565 -11.57 -14.41 14.81
C LEU A 565 -11.84 -13.69 13.47
N ASP A 566 -10.92 -12.82 13.06
CA ASP A 566 -10.88 -12.28 11.70
C ASP A 566 -10.19 -13.28 10.75
N LEU A 567 -11.00 -14.12 10.10
CA LEU A 567 -10.55 -15.11 9.12
C LEU A 567 -10.78 -14.59 7.70
N HIS A 568 -9.68 -14.28 7.00
CA HIS A 568 -9.73 -13.80 5.62
C HIS A 568 -9.01 -14.77 4.68
N LEU A 569 -9.76 -15.33 3.72
CA LEU A 569 -9.23 -16.25 2.72
C LEU A 569 -9.25 -15.53 1.37
N ALA A 570 -8.07 -15.35 0.78
CA ALA A 570 -7.89 -14.73 -0.52
C ALA A 570 -7.41 -15.76 -1.54
N HIS A 571 -7.56 -15.42 -2.82
CA HIS A 571 -7.01 -16.18 -3.92
C HIS A 571 -6.05 -15.32 -4.72
N THR A 572 -4.98 -15.92 -5.23
CA THR A 572 -4.09 -15.25 -6.16
C THR A 572 -4.86 -14.81 -7.42
N ARG A 573 -4.45 -13.70 -8.04
CA ARG A 573 -5.17 -13.11 -9.20
C ARG A 573 -4.89 -13.95 -10.45
N GLU A 574 -5.91 -14.19 -11.27
CA GLU A 574 -5.75 -14.74 -12.62
C GLU A 574 -4.97 -13.74 -13.50
N THR A 575 -3.64 -13.82 -13.54
CA THR A 575 -2.85 -12.92 -14.39
C THR A 575 -3.10 -13.27 -15.86
N LYS A 576 -3.89 -12.48 -16.59
CA LYS A 576 -3.89 -12.54 -18.05
C LYS A 576 -2.46 -12.29 -18.54
N THR A 577 -1.97 -13.12 -19.45
CA THR A 577 -0.66 -12.99 -20.10
C THR A 577 -0.37 -11.53 -20.48
N PRO A 578 0.76 -10.93 -20.06
CA PRO A 578 1.09 -9.59 -20.48
C PRO A 578 1.60 -9.63 -21.93
N ILE A 579 0.80 -9.09 -22.85
CA ILE A 579 1.32 -8.55 -24.12
C ILE A 579 2.38 -7.50 -23.74
N PRO A 580 3.57 -7.47 -24.37
CA PRO A 580 4.58 -6.47 -24.08
C PRO A 580 4.06 -5.10 -24.53
N THR A 581 3.51 -4.35 -23.58
CA THR A 581 3.20 -2.93 -23.73
C THR A 581 4.10 -2.17 -22.76
N PRO A 582 4.67 -1.02 -23.13
CA PRO A 582 5.65 -0.33 -22.30
C PRO A 582 5.06 -0.01 -20.92
N LEU A 583 5.79 -0.40 -19.86
CA LEU A 583 5.44 -0.36 -18.43
C LEU A 583 5.10 1.04 -17.86
N VAL A 584 5.05 2.08 -18.68
CA VAL A 584 4.69 3.46 -18.29
C VAL A 584 3.25 3.53 -17.75
N ALA A 585 2.35 2.61 -18.14
CA ALA A 585 0.95 2.65 -17.74
C ALA A 585 0.63 1.95 -16.40
N LYS A 586 1.49 1.06 -15.87
CA LYS A 586 1.20 0.30 -14.63
C LYS A 586 1.69 0.99 -13.35
N ALA A 587 2.77 1.76 -13.42
CA ALA A 587 3.28 2.50 -12.25
C ALA A 587 2.30 3.57 -11.73
N GLY A 588 1.48 4.15 -12.62
CA GLY A 588 0.44 5.13 -12.24
C GLY A 588 -0.86 4.52 -11.67
N LEU A 589 -1.09 3.21 -11.83
CA LEU A 589 -2.31 2.55 -11.36
C LEU A 589 -2.25 2.07 -9.90
N ALA A 590 -1.06 1.96 -9.32
CA ALA A 590 -0.87 1.60 -7.91
C ALA A 590 -1.48 2.65 -6.94
N LEU A 591 -1.57 3.93 -7.35
CA LEU A 591 -2.23 4.97 -6.56
C LEU A 591 -3.77 4.90 -6.59
N ARG A 592 -4.37 4.17 -7.54
CA ARG A 592 -5.84 3.98 -7.63
C ARG A 592 -6.36 2.72 -6.93
N GLN A 593 -5.50 1.76 -6.57
CA GLN A 593 -5.87 0.62 -5.71
C GLN A 593 -5.58 0.85 -4.22
N ASN A 594 -5.28 2.09 -3.81
CA ASN A 594 -5.11 2.50 -2.42
C ASN A 594 -6.36 2.34 -1.52
N ARG A 595 -7.47 1.76 -1.99
CA ARG A 595 -8.56 1.28 -1.11
C ARG A 595 -8.25 -0.07 -0.46
N GLN A 596 -7.23 -0.80 -0.92
CA GLN A 596 -6.76 -2.04 -0.28
C GLN A 596 -5.58 -1.82 0.67
N ASN A 597 -5.00 -0.60 0.70
CA ASN A 597 -3.87 -0.24 1.56
C ASN A 597 -4.27 0.18 2.98
N ASP A 598 -5.55 0.00 3.36
CA ASP A 598 -5.95 -0.01 4.78
C ASP A 598 -5.35 -1.19 5.55
N PHE A 599 -4.83 -2.21 4.85
CA PHE A 599 -4.50 -3.48 5.47
C PHE A 599 -3.06 -3.66 5.97
N GLU A 600 -2.04 -2.91 5.53
CA GLU A 600 -0.65 -3.23 5.90
C GLU A 600 -0.10 -2.44 7.10
N LEU A 601 -0.52 -1.19 7.30
CA LEU A 601 -0.11 -0.40 8.47
C LEU A 601 -0.84 -0.85 9.75
N GLY A 602 -2.01 -1.48 9.62
CA GLY A 602 -2.76 -2.05 10.74
C GLY A 602 -2.12 -3.29 11.40
N TRP A 603 -1.13 -3.94 10.77
CA TRP A 603 -0.41 -5.06 11.39
C TRP A 603 0.67 -4.60 12.37
N PHE A 604 1.21 -3.39 12.20
CA PHE A 604 2.38 -2.94 12.95
C PHE A 604 2.06 -2.05 14.16
N ASP A 605 0.83 -1.53 14.25
CA ASP A 605 0.35 -0.75 15.40
C ASP A 605 -0.45 -1.65 16.37
N VAL A 606 0.26 -2.51 17.11
CA VAL A 606 -0.24 -3.14 18.36
C VAL A 606 0.70 -2.82 19.51
#